data_AF-A0A1B2ELI2-F1
#
_entry.id   AF-A0A1B2ELI2-F1
#
_cell.length_a   1.000
_cell.length_b   1.000
_cell.length_c   1.000
_cell.angle_alpha   90.00
_cell.angle_beta   90.00
_cell.angle_gamma   90.00
#
_symmetry.space_group_name_H-M   'P 1'
#
loop_
_entity.id
_entity.type
_entity.pdbx_description
1 polymer ?
#
loop_
_entity_poly.entity_id
_entity_poly.type
_entity_poly.pdbx_seq_one_letter_code
_entity_poly.pdbx_strand_id
1 'polypeptide(L)' 'MRCFFHLVNDHEEIVDNTGIEVHDLESAKDQAQLAITELRHEIGADIDNWSGWRLDIVCSQGTLLHSMSLNNTVH' A
#
# COMPACT_ATOMS: atom_id res chain seq x y z
N MET A 1 15.07 7.64 -3.37
CA MET A 1 14.35 6.90 -4.44
C MET A 1 12.88 7.28 -4.36
N ARG A 2 12.18 7.37 -5.49
CA ARG A 2 10.73 7.61 -5.47
C ARG A 2 9.99 6.28 -5.57
N CYS A 3 9.14 6.02 -4.61
CA CYS A 3 8.29 4.84 -4.53
C CYS A 3 6.83 5.26 -4.71
N PHE A 4 6.08 4.45 -5.42
CA PHE A 4 4.66 4.63 -5.70
C PHE A 4 3.90 3.53 -4.97
N PHE A 5 2.75 3.89 -4.40
CA PHE A 5 1.96 2.99 -3.54
C PHE A 5 0.64 2.70 -4.22
N HIS A 6 0.59 1.64 -5.02
CA HIS A 6 -0.62 1.30 -5.75
C HIS A 6 -1.52 0.46 -4.85
N LEU A 7 -2.76 0.89 -4.69
CA LEU A 7 -3.75 0.14 -3.93
C LEU A 7 -4.52 -0.74 -4.92
N VAL A 8 -4.31 -2.06 -4.81
CA VAL A 8 -4.77 -3.04 -5.80
C VAL A 8 -5.65 -4.08 -5.10
N ASN A 9 -6.71 -4.52 -5.75
CA ASN A 9 -7.47 -5.70 -5.37
C ASN A 9 -7.74 -6.58 -6.61
N ASP A 10 -8.57 -7.61 -6.48
CA ASP A 10 -8.88 -8.55 -7.58
C ASP A 10 -9.72 -7.90 -8.71
N HIS A 11 -10.41 -6.79 -8.42
CA HIS A 11 -11.38 -6.14 -9.32
C HIS A 11 -10.93 -4.75 -9.81
N GLU A 12 -10.09 -4.04 -9.05
CA GLU A 12 -9.77 -2.63 -9.17
C GLU A 12 -8.31 -2.35 -8.82
N GLU A 13 -7.71 -1.40 -9.54
CA GLU A 13 -6.37 -0.90 -9.29
C GLU A 13 -6.42 0.64 -9.18
N ILE A 14 -5.93 1.15 -8.05
CA ILE A 14 -5.78 2.57 -7.78
C ILE A 14 -4.28 2.88 -7.78
N VAL A 15 -3.82 3.43 -8.90
CA VAL A 15 -2.42 3.79 -9.11
C VAL A 15 -2.11 5.13 -8.45
N ASP A 16 -1.14 5.13 -7.56
CA ASP A 16 -0.57 6.37 -7.02
C ASP A 16 0.36 7.02 -8.05
N ASN A 17 -0.03 8.19 -8.53
CA ASN A 17 0.75 8.99 -9.47
C ASN A 17 1.64 10.03 -8.77
N THR A 18 1.43 10.23 -7.45
CA THR A 18 2.22 11.18 -6.68
C THR A 18 3.55 10.54 -6.35
N GLY A 19 3.57 9.40 -5.68
CA GLY A 19 4.78 8.75 -5.19
C GLY A 19 5.53 9.57 -4.14
N ILE A 20 6.17 8.91 -3.20
CA ILE A 20 6.93 9.54 -2.11
C ILE A 20 8.41 9.30 -2.31
N GLU A 21 9.22 10.33 -2.04
CA GLU A 21 10.68 10.19 -2.00
C GLU A 21 11.13 9.63 -0.64
N VAL A 22 11.73 8.44 -0.68
CA VAL A 22 12.23 7.71 0.47
C VAL A 22 13.71 7.39 0.30
N HIS A 23 14.44 7.20 1.39
CA HIS A 23 15.86 6.84 1.30
C HIS A 23 16.07 5.39 0.81
N ASP A 24 15.23 4.48 1.32
CA ASP A 24 15.38 3.04 1.14
C ASP A 24 14.02 2.30 1.20
N LEU A 25 14.04 0.99 0.98
CA LEU A 25 12.83 0.16 0.96
C LEU A 25 12.19 0.01 2.35
N GLU A 26 12.96 0.05 3.43
CA GLU A 26 12.44 0.01 4.80
C GLU A 26 11.62 1.28 5.09
N SER A 27 12.18 2.44 4.75
CA SER A 27 11.46 3.72 4.78
C SER A 27 10.16 3.67 3.94
N ALA A 28 10.18 3.02 2.77
CA ALA A 28 8.98 2.83 1.95
C ALA A 28 7.92 1.97 2.66
N LYS A 29 8.34 0.90 3.34
CA LYS A 29 7.43 0.04 4.10
C LYS A 29 6.80 0.76 5.29
N ASP A 30 7.56 1.60 5.99
CA ASP A 30 7.02 2.43 7.07
C ASP A 30 5.94 3.39 6.55
N GLN A 31 6.17 4.04 5.40
CA GLN A 31 5.17 4.90 4.75
C GLN A 31 3.95 4.10 4.28
N ALA A 32 4.15 2.92 3.69
CA ALA A 32 3.07 2.01 3.31
C ALA A 32 2.21 1.62 4.51
N GLN A 33 2.84 1.26 5.63
CA GLN A 33 2.14 0.85 6.84
C GLN A 33 1.39 2.02 7.51
N LEU A 34 1.95 3.22 7.46
CA LEU A 34 1.27 4.44 7.87
C LEU A 34 0.03 4.68 7.02
N ALA A 35 0.17 4.65 5.68
CA ALA A 35 -0.94 4.84 4.75
C ALA A 35 -2.06 3.80 4.96
N ILE A 36 -1.72 2.52 5.17
CA ILE A 36 -2.70 1.47 5.51
C ILE A 36 -3.42 1.80 6.81
N THR A 37 -2.71 2.29 7.82
CA THR A 37 -3.29 2.66 9.12
C THR A 37 -4.24 3.86 8.98
N GLU A 38 -3.84 4.88 8.22
CA GLU A 38 -4.68 6.06 7.93
C GLU A 38 -5.93 5.69 7.14
N LEU A 39 -5.79 4.87 6.09
CA LEU A 39 -6.93 4.38 5.29
C LEU A 39 -7.94 3.61 6.15
N ARG A 40 -7.46 2.72 7.03
CA ARG A 40 -8.31 1.98 7.96
C ARG A 40 -8.99 2.90 8.98
N HIS A 41 -8.33 3.97 9.39
CA HIS A 41 -8.91 4.93 10.32
C HIS A 41 -9.95 5.85 9.64
N GLU A 42 -9.70 6.26 8.39
CA GLU A 42 -10.58 7.16 7.64
C GLU A 42 -11.84 6.47 7.09
N ILE A 43 -11.68 5.32 6.44
CA ILE A 43 -12.79 4.60 5.79
C ILE A 43 -13.47 3.64 6.78
N GLY A 44 -12.75 3.24 7.83
CA GLY A 44 -13.20 2.26 8.82
C GLY A 44 -12.45 0.94 8.72
N ALA A 45 -12.27 0.30 9.88
CA ALA A 45 -11.51 -0.94 10.02
C ALA A 45 -12.29 -2.19 9.61
N ASP A 46 -13.39 -2.03 8.85
CA ASP A 46 -14.25 -3.15 8.47
C ASP A 46 -13.50 -4.09 7.54
N ILE A 47 -13.26 -5.31 8.01
CA ILE A 47 -12.37 -6.29 7.40
C ILE A 47 -12.89 -6.73 6.02
N ASP A 48 -14.21 -6.75 5.83
CA ASP A 48 -14.84 -7.08 4.54
C ASP A 48 -14.48 -6.05 3.46
N ASN A 49 -14.38 -4.77 3.82
CA ASN A 49 -14.10 -3.71 2.86
C ASN A 49 -12.65 -3.72 2.36
N TRP A 50 -11.73 -4.30 3.15
CA TRP A 50 -10.30 -4.40 2.86
C TRP A 50 -9.86 -5.80 2.44
N SER A 51 -10.78 -6.77 2.40
CA SER A 51 -10.49 -8.13 1.96
C SER A 51 -10.06 -8.13 0.49
N GLY A 52 -8.92 -8.75 0.19
CA GLY A 52 -8.34 -8.76 -1.16
C GLY A 52 -7.58 -7.49 -1.54
N TRP A 53 -7.69 -6.40 -0.77
CA TRP A 53 -6.89 -5.21 -1.00
C TRP A 53 -5.45 -5.39 -0.51
N ARG A 54 -4.52 -4.89 -1.31
CA ARG A 54 -3.09 -4.85 -1.03
C ARG A 54 -2.48 -3.55 -1.52
N LEU A 55 -1.46 -3.08 -0.81
CA LEU A 55 -0.65 -1.93 -1.19
C LEU A 55 0.65 -2.43 -1.80
N ASP A 56 0.80 -2.19 -3.09
CA ASP A 56 1.98 -2.53 -3.87
C ASP A 56 2.94 -1.34 -3.90
N ILE A 57 4.16 -1.57 -3.42
CA ILE A 57 5.25 -0.59 -3.44
C ILE A 57 6.03 -0.79 -4.72
N VAL A 58 5.96 0.19 -5.61
CA VAL A 58 6.59 0.15 -6.93
C VAL A 58 7.66 1.22 -7.02
N CYS A 59 8.83 0.90 -7.59
CA CYS A 59 9.86 1.91 -7.82
C CYS A 59 9.56 2.76 -9.07
N SER A 60 10.30 3.85 -9.25
CA SER A 60 10.17 4.71 -10.45
C SER A 60 10.44 4.03 -11.80
N GLN A 61 10.97 2.81 -11.80
CA GLN A 61 11.13 2.01 -13.02
C GLN A 61 9.93 1.08 -13.31
N GLY A 62 8.91 1.08 -12.46
CA GLY A 62 7.75 0.19 -12.57
C GLY A 62 7.97 -1.20 -11.95
N THR A 63 9.08 -1.42 -11.25
CA THR A 63 9.37 -2.71 -10.60
C THR A 63 8.67 -2.78 -9.24
N LEU A 64 7.88 -3.84 -9.02
CA LEU A 64 7.30 -4.16 -7.72
C LEU A 64 8.42 -4.50 -6.72
N LEU A 65 8.58 -3.67 -5.69
CA LEU A 65 9.54 -3.87 -4.62
C LEU A 65 8.94 -4.69 -3.48
N HIS A 66 7.69 -4.42 -3.12
CA HIS A 66 7.00 -5.10 -2.02
C HIS A 66 5.49 -5.03 -2.18
N SER A 67 4.77 -5.93 -1.52
CA SER A 67 3.30 -5.94 -1.48
C SER A 67 2.84 -6.24 -0.07
N MET A 68 1.91 -5.45 0.44
CA MET A 68 1.39 -5.55 1.81
C MET A 68 -0.13 -5.66 1.78
N SER A 69 -0.69 -6.74 2.30
CA SER A 69 -2.14 -6.89 2.41
C SER A 69 -2.73 -5.92 3.44
N LEU A 70 -3.86 -5.31 3.11
CA LEU A 70 -4.60 -4.44 4.04
C LEU A 70 -5.43 -5.26 5.04
N ASN A 71 -5.76 -6.50 4.70
CA ASN A 71 -6.44 -7.41 5.60
C ASN A 71 -5.44 -7.95 6.63
N ASN A 72 -5.61 -7.54 7.90
CA ASN A 72 -4.80 -8.03 9.00
C ASN A 72 -5.29 -9.42 9.41
N THR A 73 -4.88 -10.46 8.68
CA THR A 73 -4.96 -11.83 9.20
C THR A 73 -3.90 -11.98 10.29
N VAL A 74 -4.13 -11.39 11.46
CA VAL A 74 -3.56 -11.93 12.69
C VAL A 74 -4.24 -13.28 12.86
N HIS A 75 -3.47 -14.33 12.58
CA HIS A 75 -3.86 -15.71 12.82
C HIS A 75 -3.86 -16.00 14.32
#